data_AF-A0A9X3H5P1-F1
#
_entry.id   AF-A0A9X3H5P1-F1
#
_cell.length_a   1.000
_cell.length_b   1.000
_cell.length_c   1.000
_cell.angle_alpha   90.00
_cell.angle_beta   90.00
_cell.angle_gamma   90.00
#
_symmetry.space_group_name_H-M   'P 1'
#
loop_
_entity.id
_entity.type
_entity.pdbx_description
1 polymer ?
#
loop_
_entity_poly.entity_id
_entity_poly.type
_entity_poly.pdbx_seq_one_letter_code
_entity_poly.pdbx_strand_id
1 'polypeptide(L)'
;MLDYLFLIPTSPDLAEASLRKDLQKLCFQQVAQLESSFVVWLLGDAEITHPHFKTIVCEGTTKEEKLKEAGDQLAKLPQLAKYLVRLDDDDLINPMVFDELANRDFDIAYDRKHFFYDLATDLASRQKRDWIPNTAIMNFEKAMTKVDDPRPLSADTERSRSVENYLFACDHSRAWRIFFSGRNIVHPKESVYVRILNPESITATASGKFSENNYFRYLQGFGAWRAALPEALLPVKTDLMKIRQKHFGDPLNFKPKRGLFSRLK
;
A
#
# COMPACT_ATOMS: atom_id res chain seq x y z
N MET A 1 9.57 -6.72 22.50
CA MET A 1 9.77 -6.43 21.06
C MET A 1 8.39 -6.28 20.46
N LEU A 2 8.16 -5.28 19.60
CA LEU A 2 6.86 -5.13 18.94
C LEU A 2 6.67 -6.20 17.86
N ASP A 3 5.43 -6.51 17.50
CA ASP A 3 5.15 -7.37 16.35
C ASP A 3 5.43 -6.61 15.05
N TYR A 4 4.91 -5.38 14.95
CA TYR A 4 4.93 -4.59 13.71
C TYR A 4 5.51 -3.18 13.88
N LEU A 5 6.35 -2.78 12.92
CA LEU A 5 6.63 -1.39 12.59
C LEU A 5 5.99 -1.08 11.24
N PHE A 6 5.05 -0.16 11.22
CA PHE A 6 4.50 0.39 9.97
C PHE A 6 5.29 1.62 9.55
N LEU A 7 5.71 1.65 8.28
CA LEU A 7 6.22 2.84 7.61
C LEU A 7 5.16 3.33 6.64
N ILE A 8 4.61 4.51 6.94
CA ILE A 8 3.54 5.11 6.14
C ILE A 8 4.02 6.48 5.63
N PRO A 9 4.48 6.56 4.37
CA PRO A 9 4.74 7.84 3.73
C PRO A 9 3.44 8.62 3.58
N THR A 10 3.40 9.82 4.15
CA THR A 10 2.21 10.68 4.07
C THR A 10 2.30 11.62 2.87
N SER A 11 1.14 11.91 2.28
CA SER A 11 1.03 12.96 1.26
C SER A 11 1.12 14.35 1.92
N PRO A 12 1.92 15.29 1.40
CA PRO A 12 2.01 16.65 1.95
C PRO A 12 0.73 17.45 1.67
N ASP A 13 0.47 18.47 2.50
CA ASP A 13 -0.52 19.54 2.27
C ASP A 13 -1.93 19.09 1.87
N LEU A 14 -2.40 17.98 2.43
CA LEU A 14 -3.75 17.48 2.16
C LEU A 14 -4.81 18.45 2.67
N ALA A 15 -5.63 18.98 1.76
CA ALA A 15 -6.80 19.75 2.12
C ALA A 15 -7.75 18.90 2.99
N GLU A 16 -8.32 19.51 4.04
CA GLU A 16 -9.13 18.80 5.05
C GLU A 16 -10.35 18.09 4.45
N ALA A 17 -10.91 18.65 3.38
CA ALA A 17 -12.04 18.09 2.66
C ALA A 17 -11.67 17.13 1.52
N SER A 18 -10.38 16.79 1.33
CA SER A 18 -9.93 15.94 0.22
C SER A 18 -10.26 14.46 0.41
N LEU A 19 -10.42 13.74 -0.69
CA LEU A 19 -10.61 12.28 -0.68
C LEU A 19 -9.46 11.55 0.01
N ARG A 20 -8.22 11.94 -0.29
CA ARG A 20 -7.02 11.33 0.29
C ARG A 20 -7.03 11.43 1.83
N LYS A 21 -7.45 12.57 2.38
CA LYS A 21 -7.54 12.77 3.84
C LYS A 21 -8.56 11.83 4.49
N ASP A 22 -9.72 11.62 3.86
CA ASP A 22 -10.74 10.70 4.38
C ASP A 22 -10.26 9.23 4.31
N LEU A 23 -9.60 8.83 3.21
CA LEU A 23 -9.00 7.50 3.09
C LEU A 23 -7.87 7.28 4.10
N GLN A 24 -7.05 8.30 4.34
CA GLN A 24 -5.98 8.29 5.35
C GLN A 24 -6.54 8.09 6.75
N LYS A 25 -7.61 8.80 7.11
CA LYS A 25 -8.30 8.60 8.40
C LYS A 25 -8.78 7.15 8.55
N LEU A 26 -9.38 6.57 7.50
CA LEU A 26 -9.86 5.19 7.53
C LEU A 26 -8.71 4.16 7.60
N CYS A 27 -7.63 4.38 6.86
CA CYS A 27 -6.40 3.57 6.92
C CYS A 27 -5.86 3.54 8.36
N PHE A 28 -5.70 4.69 9.00
CA PHE A 28 -5.17 4.79 10.36
C PHE A 28 -6.10 4.16 11.39
N GLN A 29 -7.42 4.28 11.21
CA GLN A 29 -8.40 3.62 12.07
C GLN A 29 -8.24 2.10 12.05
N GLN A 30 -8.01 1.49 10.88
CA GLN A 30 -7.80 0.05 10.80
C GLN A 30 -6.49 -0.39 11.46
N VAL A 31 -5.41 0.36 11.28
CA VAL A 31 -4.14 0.08 11.97
C VAL A 31 -4.31 0.22 13.49
N ALA A 32 -5.08 1.19 13.96
CA ALA A 32 -5.37 1.39 15.37
C ALA A 32 -6.24 0.28 16.01
N GLN A 33 -6.88 -0.57 15.20
CA GLN A 33 -7.71 -1.69 15.66
C GLN A 33 -6.92 -3.00 15.84
N LEU A 34 -5.62 -3.02 15.54
CA LEU A 34 -4.80 -4.21 15.73
C LEU A 34 -4.70 -4.61 17.21
N GLU A 35 -4.89 -5.89 17.50
CA GLU A 35 -4.66 -6.46 18.84
C GLU A 35 -3.16 -6.76 19.06
N SER A 36 -2.44 -7.09 18.00
CA SER A 36 -0.99 -7.24 17.99
C SER A 36 -0.27 -5.95 18.36
N SER A 37 0.95 -6.07 18.88
CA SER A 37 1.72 -4.91 19.32
C SER A 37 2.37 -4.18 18.14
N PHE A 38 2.13 -2.88 18.02
CA PHE A 38 2.65 -2.11 16.88
C PHE A 38 3.11 -0.70 17.24
N VAL A 39 3.88 -0.13 16.31
CA VAL A 39 4.12 1.31 16.22
C VAL A 39 4.08 1.73 14.75
N VAL A 40 3.63 2.96 14.50
CA VAL A 40 3.56 3.57 13.17
C VAL A 40 4.53 4.74 13.11
N TRP A 41 5.36 4.76 12.08
CA TRP A 41 6.14 5.91 11.67
C TRP A 41 5.46 6.55 10.46
N LEU A 42 4.89 7.72 10.69
CA LEU A 42 4.34 8.58 9.66
C LEU A 42 5.49 9.40 9.06
N LEU A 43 5.81 9.18 7.79
CA LEU A 43 6.94 9.84 7.13
C LEU A 43 6.46 11.12 6.45
N GLY A 44 6.50 12.21 7.20
CA GLY A 44 5.89 13.50 6.85
C GLY A 44 4.66 13.82 7.71
N ASP A 45 4.07 14.99 7.46
CA ASP A 45 3.00 15.52 8.29
C ASP A 45 1.69 14.75 8.09
N ALA A 46 1.02 14.46 9.21
CA ALA A 46 -0.34 13.95 9.25
C ALA A 46 -0.97 14.30 10.61
N GLU A 47 -2.27 14.58 10.59
CA GLU A 47 -3.02 14.96 11.78
C GLU A 47 -3.63 13.72 12.42
N ILE A 48 -2.93 13.14 13.38
CA ILE A 48 -3.44 12.06 14.21
C ILE A 48 -2.86 12.15 15.62
N THR A 49 -3.73 12.10 16.62
CA THR A 49 -3.34 12.03 18.03
C THR A 49 -3.61 10.62 18.53
N HIS A 50 -2.63 9.72 18.35
CA HIS A 50 -2.71 8.35 18.84
C HIS A 50 -1.33 7.91 19.36
N PRO A 51 -1.23 7.27 20.54
CA PRO A 51 0.05 7.00 21.19
C PRO A 51 1.00 6.09 20.40
N HIS A 52 0.44 5.24 19.52
CA HIS A 52 1.21 4.36 18.65
C HIS A 52 1.67 5.01 17.34
N PHE A 53 1.23 6.24 17.04
CA PHE A 53 1.57 6.95 15.80
C PHE A 53 2.60 8.02 16.10
N LYS A 54 3.73 7.96 15.39
CA LYS A 54 4.85 8.88 15.55
C LYS A 54 5.14 9.54 14.22
N THR A 55 5.07 10.87 14.20
CA THR A 55 5.55 11.65 13.06
C THR A 55 7.07 11.65 13.03
N ILE A 56 7.61 11.22 11.90
CA ILE A 56 9.04 11.24 11.61
C ILE A 56 9.27 12.35 10.59
N VAL A 57 10.13 13.29 10.97
CA VAL A 57 10.54 14.37 10.08
C VAL A 57 11.41 13.78 8.98
N CYS A 58 11.03 14.04 7.73
CA CYS A 58 11.78 13.69 6.53
C CYS A 58 11.93 14.94 5.66
N GLU A 59 13.11 15.14 5.10
CA GLU A 59 13.40 16.23 4.15
C GLU A 59 12.98 15.84 2.72
N GLY A 60 12.96 14.53 2.43
CA GLY A 60 12.56 13.95 1.16
C GLY A 60 11.16 14.37 0.71
N THR A 61 11.05 14.72 -0.56
CA THR A 61 9.79 15.17 -1.19
C THR A 61 9.05 14.02 -1.85
N THR A 62 9.76 12.95 -2.20
CA THR A 62 9.21 11.72 -2.78
C THR A 62 9.00 10.63 -1.73
N LYS A 63 8.11 9.68 -2.03
CA LYS A 63 7.88 8.49 -1.20
C LYS A 63 9.18 7.72 -0.95
N GLU A 64 10.01 7.58 -1.99
CA GLU A 64 11.23 6.79 -1.96
C GLU A 64 12.34 7.47 -1.14
N GLU A 65 12.49 8.79 -1.23
CA GLU A 65 13.43 9.55 -0.38
C GLU A 65 13.06 9.43 1.10
N LYS A 66 11.78 9.64 1.42
CA LYS A 66 11.25 9.50 2.79
C LYS A 66 11.53 8.11 3.37
N LEU A 67 11.30 7.05 2.59
CA LEU A 67 11.57 5.68 3.01
C LEU A 67 13.06 5.42 3.22
N LYS A 68 13.92 5.96 2.36
CA LYS A 68 15.38 5.85 2.54
C LYS A 68 15.82 6.54 3.83
N GLU A 69 15.37 7.77 4.08
CA GLU A 69 15.67 8.52 5.30
C GLU A 69 15.18 7.78 6.56
N ALA A 70 13.97 7.21 6.52
CA ALA A 70 13.47 6.36 7.59
C ALA A 70 14.39 5.17 7.85
N GLY A 71 14.91 4.54 6.80
CA GLY A 71 15.90 3.46 6.92
C GLY A 71 17.21 3.91 7.56
N ASP A 72 17.71 5.09 7.18
CA ASP A 72 18.92 5.68 7.77
C ASP A 72 18.73 6.04 9.26
N GLN A 73 17.51 6.38 9.68
CA GLN A 73 17.17 6.55 11.09
C GLN A 73 17.06 5.20 11.82
N LEU A 74 16.35 4.22 11.24
CA LEU A 74 16.19 2.89 11.82
C LEU A 74 17.52 2.15 12.01
N ALA A 75 18.47 2.32 11.10
CA ALA A 75 19.79 1.69 11.18
C ALA A 75 20.61 2.12 12.42
N LYS A 76 20.24 3.22 13.07
CA LYS A 76 20.89 3.74 14.29
C LYS A 76 20.22 3.22 15.57
N LEU A 77 19.11 2.49 15.44
CA LEU A 77 18.31 1.99 16.54
C LEU A 77 18.47 0.48 16.67
N PRO A 78 18.31 -0.09 17.89
CA PRO A 78 18.08 -1.52 18.01
C PRO A 78 16.81 -1.92 17.26
N GLN A 79 16.70 -3.20 16.89
CA GLN A 79 15.50 -3.73 16.26
C GLN A 79 14.25 -3.43 17.10
N LEU A 80 13.33 -2.67 16.51
CA LEU A 80 12.12 -2.20 17.19
C LEU A 80 11.00 -3.24 17.17
N ALA A 81 10.89 -3.98 16.07
CA ALA A 81 9.80 -4.90 15.79
C ALA A 81 10.29 -6.19 15.13
N LYS A 82 9.47 -7.24 15.20
CA LYS A 82 9.68 -8.50 14.47
C LYS A 82 9.53 -8.31 12.97
N TYR A 83 8.54 -7.52 12.56
CA TYR A 83 8.18 -7.28 11.17
C TYR A 83 8.14 -5.79 10.84
N LEU A 84 8.50 -5.46 9.60
CA LEU A 84 8.37 -4.14 8.99
C LEU A 84 7.34 -4.21 7.87
N VAL A 85 6.44 -3.23 7.84
CA VAL A 85 5.33 -3.15 6.90
C VAL A 85 5.37 -1.79 6.22
N ARG A 86 5.44 -1.78 4.88
CA ARG A 86 5.23 -0.56 4.09
C ARG A 86 3.74 -0.46 3.75
N LEU A 87 3.12 0.68 4.03
CA LEU A 87 1.69 0.87 3.76
C LEU A 87 1.48 2.24 3.11
N ASP A 88 0.66 2.28 2.08
CA ASP A 88 0.24 3.55 1.47
C ASP A 88 -0.90 4.13 2.30
N ASP A 89 -0.87 5.44 2.52
CA ASP A 89 -1.79 6.13 3.44
C ASP A 89 -3.24 6.25 2.93
N ASP A 90 -3.60 5.54 1.87
CA ASP A 90 -4.96 5.41 1.35
C ASP A 90 -5.40 3.97 1.10
N ASP A 91 -4.53 3.00 1.38
CA ASP A 91 -4.82 1.58 1.28
C ASP A 91 -5.30 1.05 2.64
N LEU A 92 -6.13 0.00 2.58
CA LEU A 92 -6.77 -0.58 3.75
C LEU A 92 -6.11 -1.90 4.12
N ILE A 93 -5.85 -2.14 5.40
CA ILE A 93 -5.34 -3.44 5.88
C ILE A 93 -6.49 -4.34 6.36
N ASN A 94 -6.20 -5.62 6.54
CA ASN A 94 -7.09 -6.53 7.26
C ASN A 94 -6.52 -6.86 8.65
N PRO A 95 -7.01 -6.22 9.74
CA PRO A 95 -6.45 -6.40 11.08
C PRO A 95 -6.35 -7.86 11.52
N MET A 96 -7.37 -8.67 11.22
CA MET A 96 -7.39 -10.10 11.59
C MET A 96 -6.21 -10.89 11.00
N VAL A 97 -5.80 -10.56 9.77
CA VAL A 97 -4.66 -11.23 9.12
C VAL A 97 -3.35 -10.83 9.80
N PHE A 98 -3.21 -9.58 10.21
CA PHE A 98 -2.03 -9.13 10.96
C PHE A 98 -1.97 -9.80 12.33
N ASP A 99 -3.10 -9.90 13.04
CA ASP A 99 -3.13 -10.53 14.37
C ASP A 99 -2.86 -12.05 14.30
N GLU A 100 -3.35 -12.73 13.25
CA GLU A 100 -2.99 -14.14 12.98
C GLU A 100 -1.48 -14.30 12.73
N LEU A 101 -0.90 -13.42 11.90
CA LEU A 101 0.49 -13.53 11.46
C LEU A 101 1.51 -13.12 12.53
N ALA A 102 1.12 -12.32 13.53
CA ALA A 102 2.01 -11.88 14.61
C ALA A 102 2.63 -13.09 15.34
N ASN A 103 1.84 -14.16 15.49
CA ASN A 103 2.20 -15.39 16.18
C ASN A 103 2.98 -16.41 15.31
N ARG A 104 3.40 -16.03 14.10
CA ARG A 104 4.08 -16.91 13.15
C ARG A 104 5.47 -16.40 12.81
N ASP A 105 6.34 -17.28 12.34
CA ASP A 105 7.68 -16.95 11.83
C ASP A 105 7.73 -17.11 10.30
N PHE A 106 8.14 -16.05 9.61
CA PHE A 106 8.31 -16.02 8.16
C PHE A 106 9.31 -14.94 7.74
N ASP A 107 9.85 -15.05 6.53
CA ASP A 107 10.68 -14.00 5.94
C ASP A 107 9.83 -12.90 5.32
N ILE A 108 8.71 -13.28 4.67
CA ILE A 108 7.73 -12.36 4.12
C ILE A 108 6.33 -12.99 4.05
N ALA A 109 5.30 -12.20 4.31
CA ALA A 109 3.90 -12.55 4.05
C ALA A 109 3.24 -11.54 3.10
N TYR A 110 2.55 -12.03 2.07
CA TYR A 110 1.84 -11.17 1.10
C TYR A 110 0.75 -11.91 0.31
N ASP A 111 -0.13 -11.11 -0.28
CA ASP A 111 -1.24 -11.57 -1.11
C ASP A 111 -0.76 -12.22 -2.41
N ARG A 112 -1.03 -13.52 -2.58
CA ARG A 112 -0.78 -14.22 -3.86
C ARG A 112 -1.61 -13.65 -5.02
N LYS A 113 -2.78 -13.11 -4.72
CA LYS A 113 -3.65 -12.39 -5.66
C LYS A 113 -4.05 -11.07 -5.01
N HIS A 114 -3.63 -9.97 -5.62
CA HIS A 114 -3.81 -8.63 -5.09
C HIS A 114 -5.28 -8.26 -5.18
N PHE A 115 -5.74 -7.56 -4.15
CA PHE A 115 -7.11 -7.10 -4.05
C PHE A 115 -7.20 -5.61 -4.37
N PHE A 116 -8.17 -5.25 -5.20
CA PHE A 116 -8.44 -3.87 -5.60
C PHE A 116 -9.92 -3.58 -5.38
N TYR A 117 -10.21 -2.45 -4.76
CA TYR A 117 -11.56 -1.92 -4.64
C TYR A 117 -11.60 -0.54 -5.29
N ASP A 118 -12.49 -0.36 -6.26
CA ASP A 118 -12.72 0.92 -6.88
C ASP A 118 -13.81 1.70 -6.15
N LEU A 119 -13.41 2.79 -5.51
CA LEU A 119 -14.29 3.60 -4.69
C LEU A 119 -15.42 4.24 -5.51
N ALA A 120 -15.14 4.66 -6.75
CA ALA A 120 -16.11 5.39 -7.57
C ALA A 120 -17.21 4.49 -8.15
N THR A 121 -16.92 3.22 -8.45
CA THR A 121 -17.90 2.26 -9.00
C THR A 121 -18.46 1.28 -7.98
N ASP A 122 -17.89 1.21 -6.76
CA ASP A 122 -18.23 0.21 -5.73
C ASP A 122 -18.03 -1.24 -6.24
N LEU A 123 -17.05 -1.41 -7.14
CA LEU A 123 -16.68 -2.71 -7.70
C LEU A 123 -15.33 -3.16 -7.16
N ALA A 124 -15.16 -4.47 -7.11
CA ALA A 124 -13.96 -5.10 -6.63
C ALA A 124 -13.34 -6.02 -7.70
N SER A 125 -12.01 -6.12 -7.68
CA SER A 125 -11.24 -7.04 -8.52
C SER A 125 -10.14 -7.75 -7.73
N ARG A 126 -9.84 -8.98 -8.13
CA ARG A 126 -8.75 -9.78 -7.57
C ARG A 126 -7.97 -10.45 -8.70
N GLN A 127 -6.67 -10.21 -8.77
CA GLN A 127 -5.82 -10.74 -9.85
C GLN A 127 -4.43 -11.12 -9.33
N LYS A 128 -3.77 -12.04 -10.03
CA LYS A 128 -2.35 -12.33 -9.81
C LYS A 128 -1.51 -11.28 -10.51
N ARG A 129 -0.50 -10.75 -9.83
CA ARG A 129 0.57 -9.93 -10.43
C ARG A 129 1.88 -10.73 -10.41
N ASP A 130 2.83 -10.33 -11.23
CA ASP A 130 4.18 -10.88 -11.30
C ASP A 130 5.15 -10.22 -10.31
N TRP A 131 4.65 -9.27 -9.51
CA TRP A 131 5.35 -8.56 -8.46
C TRP A 131 4.69 -8.74 -7.08
N ILE A 132 5.46 -8.51 -6.02
CA ILE A 132 4.99 -8.51 -4.62
C ILE A 132 4.34 -7.15 -4.31
N PRO A 133 3.16 -7.11 -3.67
CA PRO A 133 2.47 -5.85 -3.38
C PRO A 133 3.31 -4.93 -2.50
N ASN A 134 3.13 -3.61 -2.64
CA ASN A 134 3.77 -2.59 -1.79
C ASN A 134 3.49 -2.84 -0.30
N THR A 135 2.29 -3.33 0.02
CA THR A 135 1.93 -3.78 1.35
C THR A 135 2.21 -5.28 1.50
N ALA A 136 3.41 -5.56 2.01
CA ALA A 136 3.83 -6.88 2.46
C ALA A 136 4.39 -6.77 3.88
N ILE A 137 4.29 -7.87 4.63
CA ILE A 137 4.80 -7.97 6.00
C ILE A 137 6.16 -8.66 5.90
N MET A 138 7.24 -7.92 6.10
CA MET A 138 8.60 -8.42 5.93
C MET A 138 9.27 -8.62 7.28
N ASN A 139 10.05 -9.69 7.45
CA ASN A 139 10.95 -9.80 8.59
C ASN A 139 11.84 -8.56 8.67
N PHE A 140 11.96 -7.96 9.86
CA PHE A 140 12.61 -6.66 10.03
C PHE A 140 14.07 -6.68 9.55
N GLU A 141 14.86 -7.70 9.92
CA GLU A 141 16.26 -7.81 9.51
C GLU A 141 16.41 -7.94 7.99
N LYS A 142 15.50 -8.70 7.35
CA LYS A 142 15.47 -8.84 5.89
C LYS A 142 15.09 -7.53 5.22
N ALA A 143 14.07 -6.84 5.74
CA ALA A 143 13.63 -5.53 5.26
C ALA A 143 14.76 -4.48 5.32
N MET A 144 15.57 -4.51 6.39
CA MET A 144 16.71 -3.61 6.60
C MET A 144 17.99 -4.01 5.86
N THR A 145 17.98 -5.11 5.09
CA THR A 145 19.15 -5.50 4.28
C THR A 145 19.35 -4.49 3.15
N LYS A 146 20.58 -3.99 2.98
CA LYS A 146 20.93 -3.14 1.84
C LYS A 146 21.10 -3.98 0.57
N VAL A 147 20.53 -3.53 -0.53
CA VAL A 147 20.57 -4.18 -1.84
C VAL A 147 20.74 -3.14 -2.94
N ASP A 148 21.21 -3.57 -4.11
CA ASP A 148 21.21 -2.72 -5.30
C ASP A 148 19.77 -2.38 -5.71
N ASP A 149 19.46 -1.08 -5.75
CA ASP A 149 18.14 -0.62 -6.14
C ASP A 149 17.98 -0.68 -7.68
N PRO A 150 17.07 -1.49 -8.23
CA PRO A 150 16.94 -1.73 -9.67
C PRO A 150 16.18 -0.61 -10.42
N ARG A 151 15.95 0.55 -9.79
CA ARG A 151 15.31 1.70 -10.42
C ARG A 151 16.26 2.34 -11.45
N PRO A 152 15.75 2.74 -12.63
CA PRO A 152 16.53 3.59 -13.53
C PRO A 152 16.80 4.92 -12.82
N LEU A 153 18.06 5.34 -12.75
CA LEU A 153 18.41 6.71 -12.38
C LEU A 153 17.65 7.64 -13.33
N SER A 154 16.95 8.65 -12.81
CA SER A 154 16.39 9.70 -13.64
C SER A 154 17.51 10.32 -14.48
N ALA A 155 17.18 10.72 -15.70
CA ALA A 155 18.15 11.14 -16.73
C ALA A 155 19.01 12.36 -16.34
N ASP A 156 18.72 13.02 -15.23
CA ASP A 156 19.36 14.27 -14.80
C ASP A 156 20.33 14.13 -13.62
N THR A 157 20.56 12.92 -13.10
CA THR A 157 21.63 12.70 -12.10
C THR A 157 22.79 11.93 -12.72
N GLU A 158 23.89 12.64 -12.93
CA GLU A 158 25.17 12.07 -13.35
C GLU A 158 25.56 10.83 -12.51
N ARG A 159 26.11 9.82 -13.21
CA ARG A 159 26.90 8.68 -12.71
C ARG A 159 26.12 7.49 -12.12
N SER A 160 25.82 6.55 -13.02
CA SER A 160 26.26 5.13 -13.01
C SER A 160 26.90 4.61 -11.70
N ARG A 161 26.12 4.45 -10.64
CA ARG A 161 26.33 3.46 -9.57
C ARG A 161 24.95 2.99 -9.13
N SER A 162 24.77 1.69 -8.95
CA SER A 162 23.66 1.20 -8.14
C SER A 162 23.76 1.89 -6.79
N VAL A 163 22.72 2.65 -6.43
CA VAL A 163 22.66 3.24 -5.09
C VAL A 163 22.11 2.13 -4.20
N GLU A 164 22.98 1.57 -3.34
CA GLU A 164 22.51 0.65 -2.32
C GLU A 164 21.40 1.32 -1.50
N ASN A 165 20.31 0.60 -1.31
CA ASN A 165 19.17 1.06 -0.53
C ASN A 165 18.65 -0.07 0.35
N TYR A 166 17.92 0.27 1.42
CA TYR A 166 17.26 -0.74 2.24
C TYR A 166 16.19 -1.45 1.41
N LEU A 167 16.08 -2.76 1.52
CA LEU A 167 15.18 -3.57 0.71
C LEU A 167 13.74 -3.03 0.74
N PHE A 168 13.24 -2.64 1.92
CA PHE A 168 11.87 -2.10 2.06
C PHE A 168 11.66 -0.77 1.30
N ALA A 169 12.73 0.00 1.08
CA ALA A 169 12.70 1.30 0.41
C ALA A 169 12.89 1.18 -1.12
N CYS A 170 13.29 0.01 -1.62
CA CYS A 170 13.41 -0.24 -3.05
C CYS A 170 12.04 -0.31 -3.77
N ASP A 171 12.08 -0.33 -5.10
CA ASP A 171 10.92 -0.67 -5.93
C ASP A 171 10.48 -2.11 -5.66
N HIS A 172 9.38 -2.25 -4.94
CA HIS A 172 8.79 -3.53 -4.54
C HIS A 172 8.43 -4.41 -5.75
N SER A 173 8.20 -3.81 -6.92
CA SER A 173 7.83 -4.54 -8.13
C SER A 173 9.00 -5.30 -8.76
N ARG A 174 10.23 -4.92 -8.41
CA ARG A 174 11.47 -5.47 -8.97
C ARG A 174 12.31 -6.19 -7.92
N ALA A 175 12.61 -5.52 -6.80
CA ALA A 175 13.60 -5.99 -5.85
C ALA A 175 13.10 -7.15 -4.98
N TRP A 176 11.86 -7.06 -4.47
CA TRP A 176 11.39 -7.96 -3.42
C TRP A 176 11.23 -9.40 -3.91
N ARG A 177 10.69 -9.59 -5.11
CA ARG A 177 10.52 -10.94 -5.69
C ARG A 177 11.86 -11.66 -5.86
N ILE A 178 12.89 -10.94 -6.28
CA ILE A 178 14.24 -11.50 -6.46
C ILE A 178 14.83 -11.84 -5.10
N PHE A 179 14.80 -10.90 -4.14
CA PHE A 179 15.40 -11.08 -2.83
C PHE A 179 14.76 -12.21 -2.02
N PHE A 180 13.44 -12.35 -2.05
CA PHE A 180 12.70 -13.35 -1.29
C PHE A 180 12.55 -14.69 -2.03
N SER A 181 13.12 -14.85 -3.22
CA SER A 181 13.11 -16.12 -3.94
C SER A 181 13.75 -17.24 -3.09
N GLY A 182 13.03 -18.36 -2.93
CA GLY A 182 13.50 -19.51 -2.13
C GLY A 182 13.48 -19.32 -0.61
N ARG A 183 12.92 -18.22 -0.10
CA ARG A 183 12.79 -17.93 1.34
C ARG A 183 11.47 -18.45 1.93
N ASN A 184 11.29 -18.33 3.25
CA ASN A 184 10.05 -18.70 3.92
C ASN A 184 8.94 -17.67 3.63
N ILE A 185 8.15 -17.94 2.58
CA ILE A 185 7.04 -17.09 2.13
C ILE A 185 5.72 -17.64 2.66
N VAL A 186 4.93 -16.78 3.31
CA VAL A 186 3.55 -17.07 3.68
C VAL A 186 2.58 -16.36 2.74
N HIS A 187 1.59 -17.11 2.25
CA HIS A 187 0.45 -16.57 1.53
C HIS A 187 -0.80 -16.75 2.38
N PRO A 188 -1.28 -15.68 3.05
CA PRO A 188 -2.50 -15.75 3.84
C PRO A 188 -3.71 -16.16 2.98
N LYS A 189 -4.70 -16.80 3.61
CA LYS A 189 -5.94 -17.20 2.93
C LYS A 189 -6.78 -15.97 2.57
N GLU A 190 -6.93 -15.10 3.56
CA GLU A 190 -7.54 -13.78 3.41
C GLU A 190 -6.52 -12.75 2.92
N SER A 191 -7.01 -11.65 2.34
CA SER A 191 -6.14 -10.58 1.87
C SER A 191 -5.52 -9.81 3.03
N VAL A 192 -4.20 -9.62 2.98
CA VAL A 192 -3.43 -8.76 3.90
C VAL A 192 -3.92 -7.31 3.81
N TYR A 193 -4.20 -6.87 2.59
CA TYR A 193 -4.61 -5.49 2.33
C TYR A 193 -5.52 -5.41 1.11
N VAL A 194 -6.16 -4.26 0.97
CA VAL A 194 -6.95 -3.86 -0.18
C VAL A 194 -6.40 -2.56 -0.70
N ARG A 195 -6.05 -2.56 -1.99
CA ARG A 195 -5.70 -1.33 -2.69
C ARG A 195 -6.94 -0.55 -3.05
N ILE A 196 -7.04 0.70 -2.60
CA ILE A 196 -8.18 1.56 -2.95
C ILE A 196 -7.85 2.30 -4.24
N LEU A 197 -8.64 2.03 -5.28
CA LEU A 197 -8.58 2.77 -6.53
C LEU A 197 -9.59 3.91 -6.47
N ASN A 198 -9.20 5.07 -6.98
CA ASN A 198 -10.08 6.21 -7.11
C ASN A 198 -9.67 7.10 -8.30
N PRO A 199 -10.63 7.88 -8.84
CA PRO A 199 -10.42 8.81 -9.95
C PRO A 199 -9.34 9.89 -9.74
N GLU A 200 -9.03 10.23 -8.48
CA GLU A 200 -8.09 11.31 -8.15
C GLU A 200 -6.64 10.83 -8.03
N SER A 201 -6.42 9.51 -8.00
CA SER A 201 -5.07 8.93 -7.89
C SER A 201 -4.18 9.38 -9.05
N ILE A 202 -2.92 9.76 -8.76
CA ILE A 202 -1.95 10.26 -9.76
C ILE A 202 -1.88 9.36 -11.00
N THR A 203 -1.96 8.04 -10.80
CA THR A 203 -1.90 7.03 -11.86
C THR A 203 -3.14 7.03 -12.77
N ALA A 204 -4.30 7.42 -12.24
CA ALA A 204 -5.54 7.58 -13.00
C ALA A 204 -5.62 8.94 -13.71
N THR A 205 -5.08 10.00 -13.09
CA THR A 205 -5.27 11.40 -13.49
C THR A 205 -4.14 11.96 -14.37
N ALA A 206 -3.39 11.15 -15.11
CA ALA A 206 -2.20 11.56 -15.89
C ALA A 206 -2.35 12.84 -16.77
N SER A 207 -3.58 13.32 -17.01
CA SER A 207 -3.92 14.58 -17.71
C SER A 207 -4.37 15.76 -16.82
N GLY A 208 -4.30 15.67 -15.48
CA GLY A 208 -4.64 16.73 -14.53
C GLY A 208 -6.14 17.07 -14.40
N LYS A 209 -7.00 16.52 -15.26
CA LYS A 209 -8.47 16.62 -15.17
C LYS A 209 -9.10 15.24 -15.25
N PHE A 210 -10.11 15.00 -14.42
CA PHE A 210 -10.90 13.78 -14.47
C PHE A 210 -11.56 13.60 -15.85
N SER A 211 -11.47 12.38 -16.35
CA SER A 211 -12.18 11.91 -17.54
C SER A 211 -12.65 10.50 -17.26
N GLU A 212 -13.97 10.29 -17.22
CA GLU A 212 -14.57 8.98 -16.97
C GLU A 212 -14.03 7.93 -17.95
N ASN A 213 -13.85 8.28 -19.21
CA ASN A 213 -13.29 7.39 -20.23
C ASN A 213 -11.84 7.00 -19.92
N ASN A 214 -11.01 7.93 -19.47
CA ASN A 214 -9.63 7.63 -19.08
C ASN A 214 -9.61 6.76 -17.83
N TYR A 215 -10.49 7.06 -16.87
CA TYR A 215 -10.61 6.28 -15.66
C TYR A 215 -11.06 4.84 -15.93
N PHE A 216 -12.07 4.64 -16.76
CA PHE A 216 -12.54 3.31 -17.15
C PHE A 216 -11.50 2.51 -17.94
N ARG A 217 -10.65 3.18 -18.74
CA ARG A 217 -9.48 2.52 -19.38
C ARG A 217 -8.45 2.11 -18.33
N TYR A 218 -8.19 2.94 -17.34
CA TYR A 218 -7.34 2.58 -16.21
C TYR A 218 -7.87 1.34 -15.47
N LEU A 219 -9.17 1.30 -15.14
CA LEU A 219 -9.81 0.15 -14.48
C LEU A 219 -9.73 -1.15 -15.29
N GLN A 220 -9.68 -1.09 -16.63
CA GLN A 220 -9.51 -2.29 -17.48
C GLN A 220 -8.18 -3.01 -17.22
N GLY A 221 -7.15 -2.29 -16.77
CA GLY A 221 -5.85 -2.86 -16.38
C GLY A 221 -5.88 -3.73 -15.12
N PHE A 222 -7.05 -3.87 -14.49
CA PHE A 222 -7.21 -4.63 -13.24
C PHE A 222 -8.01 -5.92 -13.39
N GLY A 223 -8.37 -6.31 -14.61
CA GLY A 223 -9.04 -7.59 -14.88
C GLY A 223 -10.55 -7.55 -14.67
N ALA A 224 -11.10 -8.63 -14.08
CA ALA A 224 -12.54 -8.82 -13.98
C ALA A 224 -13.11 -8.18 -12.71
N TRP A 225 -14.10 -7.31 -12.91
CA TRP A 225 -14.77 -6.57 -11.85
C TRP A 225 -16.08 -7.24 -11.42
N ARG A 226 -16.38 -7.23 -10.12
CA ARG A 226 -17.58 -7.82 -9.52
C ARG A 226 -18.17 -6.89 -8.47
N ALA A 227 -19.50 -6.89 -8.34
CA ALA A 227 -20.25 -6.11 -7.35
C ALA A 227 -20.23 -6.71 -5.93
N ALA A 228 -19.37 -7.70 -5.67
CA ALA A 228 -19.22 -8.31 -4.36
C ALA A 228 -17.97 -7.73 -3.69
N LEU A 229 -18.17 -7.01 -2.59
CA LEU A 229 -17.09 -6.67 -1.68
C LEU A 229 -16.53 -7.94 -1.04
N PRO A 230 -15.20 -8.02 -0.84
CA PRO A 230 -14.61 -9.03 0.01
C PRO A 230 -15.23 -9.05 1.38
N GLU A 231 -15.27 -10.23 1.99
CA GLU A 231 -15.52 -10.37 3.41
C GLU A 231 -14.59 -9.46 4.23
N ALA A 232 -13.32 -9.35 3.83
CA ALA A 232 -12.31 -8.48 4.44
C ALA A 232 -12.67 -6.98 4.47
N LEU A 233 -13.57 -6.51 3.59
CA LEU A 233 -14.01 -5.10 3.57
C LEU A 233 -15.38 -4.88 4.16
N LEU A 234 -16.11 -5.93 4.53
CA LEU A 234 -17.42 -5.79 5.17
C LEU A 234 -17.37 -4.89 6.42
N PRO A 235 -16.33 -4.96 7.29
CA PRO A 235 -16.26 -4.09 8.46
C PRO A 235 -16.18 -2.59 8.13
N VAL A 236 -15.52 -2.22 7.03
CA VAL A 236 -15.26 -0.83 6.63
C VAL A 236 -16.13 -0.36 5.46
N LYS A 237 -17.01 -1.23 4.95
CA LYS A 237 -17.88 -0.96 3.80
C LYS A 237 -18.71 0.31 3.99
N THR A 238 -19.32 0.46 5.16
CA THR A 238 -20.19 1.60 5.44
C THR A 238 -19.42 2.92 5.38
N ASP A 239 -18.16 2.95 5.83
CA ASP A 239 -17.35 4.15 5.78
C ASP A 239 -16.86 4.43 4.35
N LEU A 240 -16.45 3.41 3.60
CA LEU A 240 -16.17 3.55 2.16
C LEU A 240 -17.38 4.10 1.38
N MET A 241 -18.60 3.65 1.69
CA MET A 241 -19.83 4.18 1.07
C MET A 241 -20.07 5.65 1.42
N LYS A 242 -19.83 6.07 2.68
CA LYS A 242 -19.93 7.48 3.08
C LYS A 242 -18.90 8.34 2.35
N ILE A 243 -17.65 7.88 2.26
CA ILE A 243 -16.58 8.58 1.55
C ILE A 243 -16.95 8.69 0.07
N ARG A 244 -17.36 7.61 -0.60
CA ARG A 244 -17.84 7.67 -1.98
C ARG A 244 -18.98 8.67 -2.14
N GLN A 245 -20.01 8.60 -1.29
CA GLN A 245 -21.15 9.50 -1.37
C GLN A 245 -20.74 10.97 -1.26
N LYS A 246 -19.79 11.29 -0.37
CA LYS A 246 -19.25 12.64 -0.18
C LYS A 246 -18.52 13.16 -1.42
N HIS A 247 -17.71 12.33 -2.08
CA HIS A 247 -16.81 12.77 -3.15
C HIS A 247 -17.33 12.55 -4.57
N PHE A 248 -18.15 11.52 -4.77
CA PHE A 248 -18.63 11.08 -6.08
C PHE A 248 -20.16 10.94 -6.17
N GLY A 249 -20.86 10.89 -5.04
CA GLY A 249 -22.29 10.63 -5.01
C GLY A 249 -22.62 9.16 -5.31
N ASP A 250 -23.56 8.96 -6.24
CA ASP A 250 -23.97 7.63 -6.68
C ASP A 250 -22.84 6.91 -7.44
N PRO A 251 -22.74 5.57 -7.37
CA PRO A 251 -21.71 4.81 -8.08
C PRO A 251 -21.70 5.09 -9.58
N LEU A 252 -20.50 5.28 -10.14
CA LEU A 252 -20.31 5.40 -11.58
C LEU A 252 -20.71 4.09 -12.27
N ASN A 253 -21.43 4.20 -13.39
CA ASN A 253 -21.93 3.04 -14.15
C ASN A 253 -20.84 2.45 -15.04
N PHE A 254 -19.77 1.94 -14.42
CA PHE A 254 -18.75 1.21 -15.14
C PHE A 254 -19.29 -0.13 -15.60
N LYS A 255 -19.48 -0.25 -16.92
CA LYS A 255 -19.77 -1.52 -17.57
C LYS A 255 -18.45 -2.09 -18.06
N PRO A 256 -17.79 -3.01 -17.32
CA PRO A 256 -16.58 -3.63 -17.80
C PRO A 256 -16.88 -4.24 -19.17
N LYS A 257 -16.22 -3.75 -20.21
CA LYS A 257 -16.24 -4.44 -21.50
C LYS A 257 -15.76 -5.86 -21.20
N ARG A 258 -16.53 -6.88 -21.57
CA ARG A 258 -16.01 -8.26 -21.62
C ARG A 258 -14.85 -8.24 -22.61
N GLY A 259 -13.64 -7.97 -22.11
CA GLY A 259 -12.47 -7.73 -22.93
C GLY A 259 -12.01 -9.01 -23.59
N LEU A 260 -11.58 -8.88 -24.85
CA LEU A 260 -10.95 -9.89 -25.71
C LEU A 260 -9.77 -10.68 -25.07
N PHE A 261 -9.32 -10.32 -23.88
CA PHE A 261 -8.22 -10.97 -23.16
C PHE A 261 -8.59 -12.29 -22.47
N SER A 262 -9.80 -12.80 -22.66
CA SER A 262 -10.16 -14.19 -22.32
C SER A 262 -9.46 -15.26 -23.19
N ARG A 263 -8.59 -14.86 -24.13
CA ARG A 263 -7.92 -15.74 -25.10
C ARG A 263 -6.41 -15.91 -24.98
N LEU A 264 -5.77 -15.40 -23.94
CA LEU A 264 -4.36 -15.76 -23.67
C LEU A 264 -4.33 -16.56 -22.37
N LYS A 265 -4.49 -17.87 -22.54
CA LYS A 265 -4.19 -18.92 -21.56
C LYS A 265 -2.68 -19.11 -21.45
#